data_AF-A0A101CN39-F1
#
_entry.id   AF-A0A101CN39-F1
#
_cell.length_a   1.000
_cell.length_b   1.000
_cell.length_c   1.000
_cell.angle_alpha   90.00
_cell.angle_beta   90.00
_cell.angle_gamma   90.00
#
_symmetry.space_group_name_H-M   'P 1'
#
loop_
_entity.id
_entity.type
_entity.pdbx_description
1 polymer ?
#
loop_
_entity_poly.entity_id
_entity_poly.type
_entity_poly.pdbx_seq_one_letter_code
_entity_poly.pdbx_strand_id
1 'polypeptide(L)'
;MSNEYISSFFDNIKDKTTNPFFGTLIFVWLVRNWDLVYTIFNFDNDCNLQDKKEFIKSYYNGKVAWQEIGYNILISFALMILSYGLIILSRLVINVTNHNIIPRMNEKTVSKLVVNKNRFETVKKTRDEYFIRIQDFEEQVVALEQKNTLLKKQNIEDTERINDLSKTIERHESNSIASNSKISDFKSKLDDTEKDLAFSKIALKKNEETIIKNNKHLDDLNNLILRFLNNKLDILKVSTLQELNIPFEINDAYVNLNKNPASLHDFDIMFFIVGNHLTSENKDRVSMDPNYIDEYINLGLVANNGNNEKHRGLGSNLELTAIGSIVFSSQELYELLKEFSII
;
A
#
# COMPACT_ATOMS: atom_id res chain seq x y z
N MET A 1 5.16 79.59 -9.69
CA MET A 1 4.91 79.30 -11.12
C MET A 1 6.12 78.69 -11.84
N SER A 2 7.36 79.21 -11.75
CA SER A 2 8.51 78.61 -12.45
C SER A 2 8.88 77.18 -11.99
N ASN A 3 8.73 76.86 -10.70
CA ASN A 3 9.11 75.55 -10.17
C ASN A 3 8.17 74.40 -10.59
N GLU A 4 6.89 74.66 -10.84
CA GLU A 4 5.92 73.61 -11.22
C GLU A 4 6.11 73.14 -12.66
N TYR A 5 6.51 74.04 -13.57
CA TYR A 5 6.90 73.66 -14.93
C TYR A 5 8.17 72.81 -14.90
N ILE A 6 9.18 73.23 -14.15
CA ILE A 6 10.44 72.49 -14.05
C ILE A 6 10.21 71.11 -13.44
N SER A 7 9.43 71.00 -12.35
CA SER A 7 9.12 69.70 -11.75
C SER A 7 8.33 68.80 -12.70
N SER A 8 7.31 69.31 -13.39
CA SER A 8 6.54 68.50 -14.36
C SER A 8 7.35 68.05 -15.58
N PHE A 9 8.35 68.83 -16.04
CA PHE A 9 9.28 68.39 -17.06
C PHE A 9 10.20 67.26 -16.56
N PHE A 10 10.76 67.40 -15.35
CA PHE A 10 11.61 66.37 -14.75
C PHE A 10 10.85 65.10 -14.43
N ASP A 11 9.60 65.19 -13.98
CA ASP A 11 8.76 64.02 -13.70
C ASP A 11 8.44 63.25 -14.99
N ASN A 12 8.14 63.95 -16.09
CA ASN A 12 7.89 63.32 -17.40
C ASN A 12 9.17 62.69 -18.00
N ILE A 13 10.33 63.34 -17.82
CA ILE A 13 11.62 62.76 -18.19
C ILE A 13 11.91 61.53 -17.33
N LYS A 14 11.66 61.57 -16.02
CA LYS A 14 11.88 60.46 -15.11
C LYS A 14 11.00 59.25 -15.46
N ASP A 15 9.72 59.48 -15.73
CA ASP A 15 8.79 58.41 -16.12
C ASP A 15 9.19 57.76 -17.45
N LYS A 16 9.64 58.56 -18.43
CA LYS A 16 10.11 58.04 -19.73
C LYS A 16 11.49 57.40 -19.64
N THR A 17 12.40 57.92 -18.81
CA THR A 17 13.77 57.38 -18.62
C THR A 17 13.79 56.13 -17.74
N THR A 18 12.72 55.87 -16.97
CA THR A 18 12.53 54.61 -16.24
C THR A 18 12.42 53.42 -17.19
N ASN A 19 11.97 53.63 -18.43
CA ASN A 19 12.04 52.60 -19.44
C ASN A 19 13.50 52.47 -19.94
N PRO A 20 14.15 51.30 -19.73
CA PRO A 20 15.55 51.10 -20.07
C PRO A 20 15.86 51.33 -21.56
N PHE A 21 14.87 51.19 -22.44
CA PHE A 21 15.02 51.51 -23.86
C PHE A 21 15.23 53.00 -24.10
N PHE A 22 14.40 53.86 -23.52
CA PHE A 22 14.52 55.31 -23.71
C PHE A 22 15.78 55.85 -23.06
N GLY A 23 16.17 55.33 -21.88
CA GLY A 23 17.45 55.67 -21.25
C GLY A 23 18.64 55.33 -22.14
N THR A 24 18.66 54.12 -22.72
CA THR A 24 19.73 53.70 -23.65
C THR A 24 19.71 54.53 -24.93
N LEU A 25 18.53 54.86 -25.47
CA LEU A 25 18.38 55.69 -26.66
C LEU A 25 18.90 57.11 -26.46
N ILE A 26 18.57 57.75 -25.34
CA ILE A 26 19.08 59.07 -24.98
C ILE A 26 20.60 59.02 -24.83
N PHE A 27 21.12 57.99 -24.15
CA PHE A 27 22.56 57.81 -23.98
C PHE A 27 23.30 57.65 -25.31
N VAL A 28 22.82 56.78 -26.20
CA VAL A 28 23.40 56.59 -27.54
C VAL A 28 23.33 57.87 -28.35
N TRP A 29 22.21 58.59 -28.28
CA TRP A 29 22.06 59.86 -28.97
C TRP A 29 23.07 60.90 -28.47
N LEU A 30 23.25 61.03 -27.15
CA LEU A 30 24.22 61.94 -26.54
C LEU A 30 25.66 61.62 -26.98
N VAL A 31 26.04 60.34 -26.99
CA VAL A 31 27.38 59.90 -27.39
C VAL A 31 27.61 60.12 -28.88
N ARG A 32 26.63 59.80 -29.74
CA ARG A 32 26.77 59.98 -31.20
C ARG A 32 26.70 61.43 -31.65
N ASN A 33 26.01 62.28 -30.90
CA ASN A 33 25.90 63.72 -31.17
C ASN A 33 26.75 64.52 -30.17
N TRP A 34 27.87 63.95 -29.71
CA TRP A 34 28.69 64.56 -28.66
C TRP A 34 29.19 65.94 -29.06
N ASP A 35 29.55 66.16 -30.32
CA ASP A 35 29.98 67.47 -30.81
C ASP A 35 28.89 68.53 -30.64
N LEU A 36 27.63 68.17 -30.87
CA LEU A 36 26.49 69.05 -30.68
C LEU A 36 26.22 69.31 -29.19
N VAL A 37 26.30 68.27 -28.36
CA VAL A 37 26.17 68.41 -26.89
C VAL A 37 27.27 69.33 -26.35
N TYR A 38 28.53 69.06 -26.70
CA TYR A 38 29.68 69.87 -26.33
C TYR A 38 29.50 71.32 -26.76
N THR A 39 29.10 71.54 -28.02
CA THR A 39 28.87 72.88 -28.54
C THR A 39 27.73 73.60 -27.83
N ILE A 40 26.68 72.90 -27.39
CA ILE A 40 25.58 73.49 -26.62
C ILE A 40 26.03 73.94 -25.23
N PHE A 41 26.79 73.11 -24.53
CA PHE A 41 27.18 73.35 -23.13
C PHE A 41 28.45 74.18 -22.96
N ASN A 42 29.33 74.23 -23.96
CA ASN A 42 30.53 75.03 -23.93
C ASN A 42 30.42 76.27 -24.83
N PHE A 43 31.02 77.37 -24.37
CA PHE A 43 31.26 78.57 -25.17
C PHE A 43 32.75 78.84 -25.09
N ASP A 44 33.48 78.50 -26.14
CA ASP A 44 34.88 78.89 -26.24
C ASP A 44 34.97 80.41 -26.37
N ASN A 45 35.98 81.02 -25.73
CA ASN A 45 36.12 82.48 -25.62
C ASN A 45 36.18 83.22 -26.97
N ASP A 46 36.51 82.51 -28.05
CA ASP A 46 36.63 83.06 -29.41
C ASP A 46 35.41 82.78 -30.30
N CYS A 47 34.36 82.12 -29.80
CA CYS A 47 33.15 81.83 -30.58
C CYS A 47 31.99 82.76 -30.24
N ASN A 48 31.48 83.48 -31.24
CA ASN A 48 30.27 84.28 -31.11
C ASN A 48 29.00 83.42 -31.21
N LEU A 49 27.89 83.95 -30.69
CA LEU A 49 26.57 83.29 -30.76
C LEU A 49 26.15 82.95 -32.20
N GLN A 50 26.60 83.73 -33.19
CA GLN A 50 26.31 83.48 -34.60
C GLN A 50 27.04 82.23 -35.11
N ASP A 51 28.31 82.06 -34.73
CA ASP A 51 29.12 80.91 -35.13
C ASP A 51 28.51 79.60 -34.61
N LYS A 52 27.99 79.62 -33.39
CA LYS A 52 27.26 78.49 -32.79
C LYS A 52 25.96 78.15 -33.52
N LYS A 53 25.21 79.18 -33.95
CA LYS A 53 23.99 78.98 -34.76
C LYS A 53 24.32 78.41 -36.13
N GLU A 54 25.39 78.89 -36.75
CA GLU A 54 25.85 78.42 -38.06
C GLU A 54 26.34 76.97 -37.99
N PHE A 55 27.09 76.61 -36.94
CA PHE A 55 27.49 75.23 -36.67
C PHE A 55 26.27 74.30 -36.55
N ILE A 56 25.28 74.67 -35.73
CA ILE A 56 24.07 73.86 -35.54
C ILE A 56 23.30 73.71 -36.86
N LYS A 57 23.16 74.78 -37.65
CA LYS A 57 22.51 74.72 -38.97
C LYS A 57 23.26 73.80 -39.93
N SER A 58 24.59 73.90 -39.98
CA SER A 58 25.44 73.05 -40.79
C SER A 58 25.33 71.57 -40.37
N TYR A 59 25.32 71.31 -39.06
CA TYR A 59 25.20 69.98 -38.48
C TYR A 59 23.93 69.23 -38.92
N TYR A 60 22.80 69.95 -39.02
CA TYR A 60 21.53 69.37 -39.45
C TYR A 60 21.30 69.41 -40.97
N ASN A 61 21.91 70.34 -41.71
CA ASN A 61 21.75 70.43 -43.17
C ASN A 61 22.26 69.20 -43.92
N GLY A 62 23.27 68.51 -43.40
CA GLY A 62 23.83 67.31 -44.01
C GLY A 62 23.16 65.99 -43.59
N LYS A 63 22.22 66.02 -42.63
CA LYS A 63 21.68 64.81 -42.00
C LYS A 63 20.19 64.68 -42.24
N VAL A 64 19.77 63.58 -42.86
CA VAL A 64 18.34 63.21 -42.93
C VAL A 64 17.88 62.80 -41.53
N ALA A 65 17.13 63.67 -40.87
CA ALA A 65 16.73 63.51 -39.46
C ALA A 65 16.16 62.11 -39.14
N TRP A 66 15.34 61.56 -40.04
CA TRP A 66 14.73 60.24 -39.87
C TRP A 66 15.73 59.08 -39.94
N GLN A 67 16.75 59.17 -40.79
CA GLN A 67 17.79 58.14 -40.90
C GLN A 67 18.66 58.10 -39.66
N GLU A 68 19.03 59.27 -39.12
CA GLU A 68 19.83 59.36 -37.90
C GLU A 68 19.08 58.84 -36.67
N ILE A 69 17.79 59.16 -36.54
CA ILE A 69 16.94 58.62 -35.47
C ILE A 69 16.82 57.10 -35.60
N GLY A 70 16.55 56.59 -36.81
CA GLY A 70 16.47 55.14 -37.05
C GLY A 70 17.77 54.41 -36.70
N TYR A 71 18.92 54.98 -37.07
CA TYR A 71 20.23 54.40 -36.76
C TYR A 71 20.55 54.46 -35.26
N ASN A 72 20.18 55.54 -34.56
CA ASN A 72 20.26 55.61 -33.09
C ASN A 72 19.40 54.53 -32.42
N ILE A 73 18.17 54.31 -32.90
CA ILE A 73 17.27 53.26 -32.41
C ILE A 73 17.90 51.88 -32.58
N LEU A 74 18.45 51.60 -33.77
CA LEU A 74 19.07 50.30 -34.07
C LEU A 74 20.29 50.03 -33.19
N ILE A 75 21.18 51.00 -33.03
CA ILE A 75 22.34 50.88 -32.13
C ILE A 75 21.91 50.68 -30.68
N SER A 76 20.91 51.44 -30.22
CA SER A 76 20.39 51.32 -28.86
C SER A 76 19.80 49.94 -28.60
N PHE A 77 19.07 49.41 -29.58
CA PHE A 77 18.53 48.06 -29.51
C PHE A 77 19.63 47.00 -29.48
N ALA A 78 20.67 47.14 -30.30
CA ALA A 78 21.83 46.24 -30.29
C ALA A 78 22.57 46.28 -28.95
N LEU A 79 22.77 47.47 -28.36
CA LEU A 79 23.37 47.62 -27.02
C LEU A 79 22.50 47.01 -25.92
N MET A 80 21.18 47.12 -26.02
CA MET A 80 20.28 46.45 -25.08
C MET A 80 20.40 44.92 -25.16
N ILE A 81 20.39 44.36 -26.37
CA ILE A 81 20.59 42.92 -26.58
C ILE A 81 21.92 42.48 -25.98
N LEU A 82 23.00 43.23 -26.27
CA LEU A 82 24.33 42.94 -25.73
C LEU A 82 24.34 42.99 -24.19
N SER A 83 23.70 44.00 -23.60
CA SER A 83 23.62 44.14 -22.14
C SER A 83 22.85 42.99 -21.49
N TYR A 84 21.73 42.58 -22.06
CA TYR A 84 21.01 41.39 -21.59
C TYR A 84 21.83 40.11 -21.77
N GLY A 85 22.55 39.97 -22.89
CA GLY A 85 23.49 38.88 -23.11
C GLY A 85 24.56 38.80 -22.03
N LEU A 86 25.15 39.94 -21.65
CA LEU A 86 26.13 40.04 -20.57
C LEU A 86 25.53 39.68 -19.20
N ILE A 87 24.28 40.07 -18.92
CA ILE A 87 23.59 39.68 -17.68
C ILE A 87 23.39 38.16 -17.62
N ILE A 88 22.96 37.55 -18.73
CA ILE A 88 22.79 36.10 -18.82
C ILE A 88 24.14 35.39 -18.65
N LEU A 89 25.18 35.90 -19.30
CA LEU A 89 26.53 35.35 -19.19
C LEU A 89 27.06 35.46 -17.75
N SER A 90 26.85 36.59 -17.08
CA SER A 90 27.19 36.79 -15.67
C SER A 90 26.46 35.79 -14.77
N ARG A 91 25.15 35.59 -14.99
CA ARG A 91 24.38 34.56 -14.27
C ARG A 91 24.90 33.16 -14.53
N LEU A 92 25.30 32.84 -15.76
CA LEU A 92 25.90 31.56 -16.11
C LEU A 92 27.21 31.36 -15.35
N VAL A 93 28.09 32.37 -15.35
CA VAL A 93 29.36 32.33 -14.61
C VAL A 93 29.12 32.13 -13.11
N ILE A 94 28.17 32.85 -12.51
CA ILE A 94 27.81 32.68 -11.09
C ILE A 94 27.29 31.28 -10.82
N ASN A 95 26.40 30.75 -11.67
CA ASN A 95 25.84 29.41 -11.50
C ASN A 95 26.91 28.32 -11.62
N VAL A 96 27.79 28.42 -12.62
CA VAL A 96 28.93 27.51 -12.79
C VAL A 96 29.88 27.61 -11.61
N THR A 97 30.13 28.82 -11.11
CA THR A 97 31.00 29.02 -9.95
C THR A 97 30.39 28.36 -8.71
N ASN A 98 29.12 28.62 -8.43
CA ASN A 98 28.41 28.07 -7.28
C ASN A 98 28.26 26.54 -7.34
N HIS A 99 28.03 25.98 -8.53
CA HIS A 99 27.74 24.56 -8.68
C HIS A 99 28.98 23.70 -8.93
N ASN A 100 30.03 24.23 -9.57
CA ASN A 100 31.21 23.44 -9.96
C ASN A 100 32.47 23.88 -9.21
N ILE A 101 32.72 25.19 -9.08
CA ILE A 101 33.98 25.70 -8.54
C ILE A 101 33.97 25.68 -7.02
N ILE A 102 32.95 26.26 -6.39
CA ILE A 102 32.80 26.33 -4.93
C ILE A 102 32.83 24.93 -4.28
N PRO A 103 32.08 23.91 -4.73
CA PRO A 103 32.17 22.59 -4.10
C PRO A 103 33.54 21.94 -4.28
N ARG A 104 34.19 22.07 -5.45
CA ARG A 104 35.54 21.54 -5.67
C ARG A 104 36.62 22.26 -4.86
N MET A 105 36.47 23.56 -4.64
CA MET A 105 37.35 24.32 -3.75
C MET A 105 37.09 23.99 -2.28
N ASN A 106 35.82 23.82 -1.89
CA ASN A 106 35.45 23.43 -0.53
C ASN A 106 35.88 22.00 -0.19
N GLU A 107 35.82 21.08 -1.16
CA GLU A 107 36.36 19.72 -1.01
C GLU A 107 37.86 19.73 -0.69
N LYS A 108 38.61 20.65 -1.31
CA LYS A 108 40.06 20.80 -1.06
C LYS A 108 40.40 21.62 0.19
N THR A 109 39.57 22.59 0.55
CA THR A 109 39.88 23.55 1.63
C THR A 109 39.30 23.12 2.98
N VAL A 110 38.21 22.36 2.99
CA VAL A 110 37.45 22.02 4.20
C VAL A 110 37.34 20.52 4.37
N SER A 111 38.48 19.85 4.51
CA SER A 111 38.50 18.46 4.98
C SER A 111 38.17 18.32 6.47
N LYS A 112 37.98 19.42 7.24
CA LYS A 112 37.87 19.34 8.70
C LYS A 112 36.66 19.96 9.40
N LEU A 113 35.88 20.91 8.86
CA LEU A 113 34.89 21.59 9.72
C LEU A 113 33.57 22.11 9.12
N VAL A 114 33.31 21.97 7.82
CA VAL A 114 32.03 22.40 7.22
C VAL A 114 31.39 21.21 6.52
N VAL A 115 30.37 20.67 7.17
CA VAL A 115 29.54 19.61 6.62
C VAL A 115 28.76 20.22 5.45
N ASN A 116 28.93 19.63 4.26
CA ASN A 116 28.20 20.02 3.05
C ASN A 116 26.70 20.21 3.37
N LYS A 117 26.09 21.33 2.96
CA LYS A 117 24.66 21.62 3.19
C LYS A 117 23.77 20.45 2.77
N ASN A 118 24.13 19.74 1.70
CA ASN A 118 23.41 18.52 1.30
C ASN A 118 23.51 17.43 2.37
N ARG A 119 24.68 17.19 2.97
CA ARG A 119 24.83 16.23 4.07
C ARG A 119 24.07 16.68 5.32
N PHE A 120 24.02 17.97 5.61
CA PHE A 120 23.17 18.50 6.69
C PHE A 120 21.68 18.27 6.40
N GLU A 121 21.20 18.57 5.19
CA GLU A 121 19.81 18.34 4.80
C GLU A 121 19.45 16.85 4.75
N THR A 122 20.37 15.99 4.28
CA THR A 122 20.20 14.53 4.35
C THR A 122 20.10 14.07 5.80
N VAL A 123 21.01 14.49 6.69
CA VAL A 123 20.97 14.11 8.11
C VAL A 123 19.70 14.63 8.78
N LYS A 124 19.26 15.86 8.44
CA LYS A 124 18.00 16.43 8.94
C LYS A 124 16.80 15.60 8.47
N LYS A 125 16.74 15.25 7.19
CA LYS A 125 15.69 14.42 6.62
C LYS A 125 15.65 13.04 7.27
N THR A 126 16.82 12.39 7.39
CA THR A 126 16.94 11.08 8.05
C THR A 126 16.53 11.15 9.52
N ARG A 127 16.89 12.22 10.24
CA ARG A 127 16.42 12.46 11.61
C ARG A 127 14.88 12.59 11.66
N ASP A 128 14.30 13.37 10.76
CA ASP A 128 12.85 13.59 10.72
C ASP A 128 12.11 12.28 10.38
N GLU A 129 12.64 11.47 9.46
CA GLU A 129 12.16 10.11 9.17
C GLU A 129 12.25 9.18 10.38
N TYR A 130 13.34 9.24 11.16
CA TYR A 130 13.47 8.45 12.39
C TYR A 130 12.44 8.88 13.44
N PHE A 131 12.15 10.17 13.59
CA PHE A 131 11.10 10.64 14.52
C PHE A 131 9.72 10.11 14.14
N ILE A 132 9.37 10.16 12.84
CA ILE A 132 8.10 9.60 12.36
C ILE A 132 8.04 8.09 12.64
N ARG A 133 9.13 7.37 12.38
CA ARG A 133 9.18 5.92 12.63
C ARG A 133 9.09 5.59 14.12
N ILE A 134 9.72 6.37 14.99
CA ILE A 134 9.61 6.17 16.44
C ILE A 134 8.16 6.40 16.90
N GLN A 135 7.50 7.44 16.40
CA GLN A 135 6.10 7.70 16.72
C GLN A 135 5.18 6.57 16.27
N ASP A 136 5.37 6.05 15.06
CA ASP A 136 4.62 4.89 14.55
C ASP A 136 4.86 3.63 15.40
N PHE A 137 6.11 3.39 15.84
CA PHE A 137 6.41 2.30 16.78
C PHE A 137 5.74 2.49 18.14
N GLU A 138 5.72 3.71 18.69
CA GLU A 138 5.03 4.00 19.95
C GLU A 138 3.53 3.73 19.84
N GLU A 139 2.90 4.15 18.74
CA GLU A 139 1.47 3.89 18.47
C GLU A 139 1.19 2.38 18.36
N GLN A 140 2.05 1.63 17.67
CA GLN A 140 1.94 0.17 17.57
C GLN A 140 2.12 -0.52 18.92
N VAL A 141 3.07 -0.09 19.73
CA VAL A 141 3.29 -0.63 21.08
C VAL A 141 2.07 -0.38 21.96
N VAL A 142 1.51 0.82 21.94
CA VAL A 142 0.28 1.14 22.70
C VAL A 142 -0.89 0.27 22.24
N ALA A 143 -1.07 0.10 20.92
CA ALA A 143 -2.12 -0.77 20.38
C ALA A 143 -1.94 -2.24 20.80
N LEU A 144 -0.69 -2.73 20.79
CA LEU A 144 -0.35 -4.08 21.25
C LEU A 144 -0.56 -4.26 22.75
N GLU A 145 -0.21 -3.26 23.57
CA GLU A 145 -0.46 -3.29 25.02
C GLU A 145 -1.95 -3.31 25.34
N GLN A 146 -2.75 -2.51 24.62
CA GLN A 146 -4.22 -2.54 24.74
C GLN A 146 -4.77 -3.92 24.38
N LYS A 147 -4.32 -4.50 23.25
CA LYS A 147 -4.73 -5.85 22.83
C LYS A 147 -4.32 -6.91 23.86
N ASN A 148 -3.10 -6.84 24.39
CA ASN A 148 -2.63 -7.73 25.45
C ASN A 148 -3.46 -7.60 26.74
N THR A 149 -3.86 -6.38 27.11
CA THR A 149 -4.69 -6.14 28.28
C THR A 149 -6.08 -6.73 28.10
N LEU A 150 -6.67 -6.59 26.91
CA LEU A 150 -7.95 -7.21 26.55
C LEU A 150 -7.86 -8.74 26.56
N LEU A 151 -6.80 -9.32 25.97
CA LEU A 151 -6.57 -10.76 25.98
C LEU A 151 -6.36 -11.31 27.40
N LYS A 152 -5.61 -10.60 28.25
CA LYS A 152 -5.47 -10.98 29.67
C LYS A 152 -6.82 -10.98 30.39
N LYS A 153 -7.66 -9.97 30.12
CA LYS A 153 -9.01 -9.91 30.69
C LYS A 153 -9.87 -11.09 30.23
N GLN A 154 -9.85 -11.41 28.94
CA GLN A 154 -10.56 -12.58 28.39
C GLN A 154 -10.04 -13.89 29.00
N ASN A 155 -8.73 -14.08 29.11
CA ASN A 155 -8.16 -15.27 29.75
C ASN A 155 -8.57 -15.40 31.22
N ILE A 156 -8.68 -14.29 31.96
CA ILE A 156 -9.20 -14.31 33.34
C ILE A 156 -10.67 -14.74 33.34
N GLU A 157 -11.51 -14.14 32.49
CA GLU A 157 -12.93 -14.49 32.36
C GLU A 157 -13.13 -15.97 31.96
N ASP A 158 -12.33 -16.49 31.03
CA ASP A 158 -12.38 -17.89 30.62
C ASP A 158 -11.87 -18.83 31.72
N THR A 159 -10.85 -18.43 32.48
CA THR A 159 -10.37 -19.20 33.65
C THR A 159 -11.44 -19.25 34.74
N GLU A 160 -12.16 -18.15 34.98
CA GLU A 160 -13.30 -18.12 35.90
C GLU A 160 -14.42 -19.04 35.44
N ARG A 161 -14.78 -19.00 34.15
CA ARG A 161 -15.76 -19.92 33.54
C ARG A 161 -15.34 -21.38 33.69
N ILE A 162 -14.07 -21.71 33.42
CA ILE A 162 -13.54 -23.07 33.58
C ILE A 162 -13.61 -23.51 35.04
N ASN A 163 -13.29 -22.65 36.00
CA ASN A 163 -13.37 -22.96 37.42
C ASN A 163 -14.82 -23.18 37.88
N ASP A 164 -15.77 -22.38 37.40
CA ASP A 164 -17.19 -22.56 37.71
C ASP A 164 -17.76 -23.83 37.07
N LEU A 165 -17.32 -24.15 35.85
CA LEU A 165 -17.66 -25.41 35.20
C LEU A 165 -17.06 -26.60 35.96
N SER A 166 -15.81 -26.50 36.41
CA SER A 166 -15.13 -27.54 37.21
C SER A 166 -15.84 -27.78 38.54
N LYS A 167 -16.23 -26.72 39.26
CA LYS A 167 -17.06 -26.86 40.47
C LYS A 167 -18.42 -27.52 40.20
N THR A 168 -18.99 -27.27 39.03
CA THR A 168 -20.26 -27.90 38.61
C THR A 168 -20.05 -29.38 38.32
N ILE A 169 -18.94 -29.74 37.67
CA ILE A 169 -18.53 -31.13 37.43
C ILE A 169 -18.27 -31.84 38.77
N GLU A 170 -17.50 -31.27 39.70
CA GLU A 170 -17.24 -31.86 41.03
C GLU A 170 -18.54 -32.12 41.82
N ARG A 171 -19.53 -31.21 41.71
CA ARG A 171 -20.86 -31.42 42.31
C ARG A 171 -21.62 -32.55 41.64
N HIS A 172 -21.57 -32.64 40.31
CA HIS A 172 -22.19 -33.73 39.57
C HIS A 172 -21.51 -35.08 39.84
N GLU A 173 -20.18 -35.11 39.94
CA GLU A 173 -19.42 -36.30 40.30
C GLU A 173 -19.74 -36.74 41.73
N SER A 174 -19.74 -35.82 42.70
CA SER A 174 -20.13 -36.12 44.09
C SER A 174 -21.56 -36.67 44.20
N ASN A 175 -22.49 -36.11 43.43
CA ASN A 175 -23.87 -36.61 43.35
C ASN A 175 -23.95 -37.97 42.64
N SER A 176 -23.12 -38.21 41.62
CA SER A 176 -23.05 -39.49 40.92
C SER A 176 -22.44 -40.60 41.79
N ILE A 177 -21.44 -40.28 42.61
CA ILE A 177 -20.83 -41.19 43.58
C ILE A 177 -21.82 -41.55 44.69
N ALA A 178 -22.59 -40.57 45.20
CA ALA A 178 -23.68 -40.82 46.14
C ALA A 178 -24.85 -41.62 45.54
N SER A 179 -25.04 -41.52 44.22
CA SER A 179 -26.03 -42.33 43.48
C SER A 179 -25.50 -43.73 43.20
N ASN A 180 -24.21 -43.87 42.91
CA ASN A 180 -23.53 -45.16 42.71
C ASN A 180 -23.38 -45.95 44.01
N SER A 181 -23.22 -45.29 45.16
CA SER A 181 -23.24 -45.98 46.46
C SER A 181 -24.63 -46.57 46.73
N LYS A 182 -25.71 -45.84 46.42
CA LYS A 182 -27.08 -46.37 46.48
C LYS A 182 -27.31 -47.52 45.49
N ILE A 183 -26.71 -47.47 44.30
CA ILE A 183 -26.75 -48.57 43.32
C ILE A 183 -25.96 -49.78 43.84
N SER A 184 -24.83 -49.59 44.53
CA SER A 184 -24.07 -50.69 45.14
C SER A 184 -24.83 -51.35 46.30
N ASP A 185 -25.54 -50.57 47.12
CA ASP A 185 -26.46 -51.09 48.13
C ASP A 185 -27.62 -51.85 47.48
N PHE A 186 -28.15 -51.36 46.35
CA PHE A 186 -29.17 -52.06 45.58
C PHE A 186 -28.65 -53.37 44.97
N LYS A 187 -27.40 -53.39 44.50
CA LYS A 187 -26.75 -54.58 43.92
C LYS A 187 -26.50 -55.64 44.98
N SER A 188 -26.12 -55.26 46.20
CA SER A 188 -26.00 -56.20 47.32
C SER A 188 -27.35 -56.85 47.69
N LYS A 189 -28.44 -56.09 47.65
CA LYS A 189 -29.80 -56.61 47.84
C LYS A 189 -30.26 -57.51 46.68
N LEU A 190 -29.75 -57.26 45.47
CA LEU A 190 -30.02 -58.09 44.28
C LEU A 190 -29.28 -59.43 44.35
N ASP A 191 -28.05 -59.46 44.85
CA ASP A 191 -27.26 -60.69 45.05
C ASP A 191 -27.91 -61.62 46.09
N ASP A 192 -28.52 -61.05 47.13
CA ASP A 192 -29.30 -61.82 48.12
C ASP A 192 -30.60 -62.39 47.51
N THR A 193 -31.26 -61.65 46.60
CA THR A 193 -32.43 -62.16 45.87
C THR A 193 -32.08 -63.16 44.78
N GLU A 194 -30.88 -63.08 44.18
CA GLU A 194 -30.39 -64.05 43.19
C GLU A 194 -30.03 -65.39 43.84
N LYS A 195 -29.54 -65.38 45.09
CA LYS A 195 -29.39 -66.60 45.90
C LYS A 195 -30.73 -67.25 46.23
N ASP A 196 -31.76 -66.47 46.56
CA ASP A 196 -33.12 -66.99 46.77
C ASP A 196 -33.76 -67.53 45.48
N LEU A 197 -33.45 -66.91 44.33
CA LEU A 197 -33.94 -67.35 43.02
C LEU A 197 -33.21 -68.61 42.51
N ALA A 198 -31.93 -68.80 42.87
CA ALA A 198 -31.19 -70.03 42.62
C ALA A 198 -31.80 -71.25 43.36
N PHE A 199 -32.36 -71.05 44.55
CA PHE A 199 -33.13 -72.09 45.26
C PHE A 199 -34.45 -72.44 44.55
N SER A 200 -35.12 -71.46 43.92
CA SER A 200 -36.32 -71.69 43.09
C SER A 200 -36.00 -72.41 41.76
N LYS A 201 -34.85 -72.11 41.15
CA LYS A 201 -34.42 -72.70 39.86
C LYS A 201 -34.00 -74.16 39.96
N ILE A 202 -33.68 -74.67 41.15
CA ILE A 202 -33.44 -76.10 41.41
C ILE A 202 -34.78 -76.89 41.47
N ALA A 203 -35.90 -76.25 41.82
CA ALA A 203 -37.22 -76.87 41.80
C ALA A 203 -37.84 -76.97 40.40
N LEU A 204 -37.41 -76.12 39.45
CA LEU A 204 -37.93 -76.09 38.07
C LEU A 204 -37.04 -76.82 37.04
N LYS A 205 -35.92 -77.43 37.46
CA LYS A 205 -35.03 -78.23 36.58
C LYS A 205 -35.49 -79.68 36.36
N LYS A 206 -36.77 -79.97 36.65
CA LYS A 206 -37.43 -81.26 36.39
C LYS A 206 -38.44 -81.19 35.22
N ASN A 207 -38.51 -80.08 34.48
CA ASN A 207 -39.57 -79.90 33.47
C ASN A 207 -39.18 -79.17 32.16
N GLU A 208 -37.91 -79.18 31.75
CA GLU A 208 -37.48 -78.59 30.47
C GLU A 208 -36.55 -79.53 29.67
N GLU A 209 -36.97 -80.79 29.50
CA GLU A 209 -36.48 -81.68 28.42
C GLU A 209 -37.25 -81.49 27.09
N THR A 210 -38.08 -80.45 26.98
CA THR A 210 -38.82 -80.14 25.75
C THR A 210 -38.65 -78.66 25.42
N ILE A 211 -37.69 -78.31 24.58
CA ILE A 211 -37.65 -77.18 23.60
C ILE A 211 -36.21 -77.08 23.07
N ILE A 212 -35.75 -78.16 22.44
CA ILE A 212 -34.66 -78.12 21.44
C ILE A 212 -35.35 -78.15 20.08
N LYS A 213 -35.72 -76.97 19.57
CA LYS A 213 -36.00 -76.66 18.16
C LYS A 213 -36.65 -75.27 18.10
N ASN A 214 -35.86 -74.24 17.82
CA ASN A 214 -36.24 -73.06 17.02
C ASN A 214 -35.11 -72.01 17.00
N ASN A 215 -33.99 -72.36 16.35
CA ASN A 215 -33.03 -71.37 15.85
C ASN A 215 -33.20 -71.23 14.34
N LYS A 216 -34.26 -70.53 13.93
CA LYS A 216 -34.45 -70.06 12.54
C LYS A 216 -34.72 -68.54 12.47
N HIS A 217 -34.93 -67.89 13.62
CA HIS A 217 -35.31 -66.47 13.68
C HIS A 217 -34.12 -65.49 13.77
N LEU A 218 -32.91 -65.99 14.04
CA LEU A 218 -31.70 -65.16 14.16
C LEU A 218 -31.04 -64.87 12.80
N ASP A 219 -31.16 -65.79 11.84
CA ASP A 219 -30.66 -65.57 10.47
C ASP A 219 -31.55 -64.61 9.66
N ASP A 220 -32.86 -64.60 9.92
CA ASP A 220 -33.78 -63.66 9.28
C ASP A 220 -33.54 -62.22 9.77
N LEU A 221 -33.12 -62.03 11.03
CA LEU A 221 -32.82 -60.70 11.57
C LEU A 221 -31.51 -60.14 11.00
N ASN A 222 -30.47 -60.97 10.87
CA ASN A 222 -29.22 -60.57 10.23
C ASN A 222 -29.40 -60.24 8.73
N ASN A 223 -30.24 -61.01 8.03
CA ASN A 223 -30.58 -60.72 6.65
C ASN A 223 -31.43 -59.46 6.48
N LEU A 224 -32.28 -59.11 7.47
CA LEU A 224 -33.05 -57.86 7.47
C LEU A 224 -32.14 -56.64 7.68
N ILE A 225 -31.16 -56.73 8.57
CA ILE A 225 -30.19 -55.67 8.85
C ILE A 225 -29.28 -55.42 7.63
N LEU A 226 -28.80 -56.48 6.97
CA LEU A 226 -28.00 -56.36 5.76
C LEU A 226 -28.80 -55.81 4.57
N ARG A 227 -30.09 -56.17 4.44
CA ARG A 227 -30.98 -55.55 3.45
C ARG A 227 -31.27 -54.08 3.76
N PHE A 228 -31.40 -53.70 5.03
CA PHE A 228 -31.59 -52.31 5.42
C PHE A 228 -30.36 -51.44 5.13
N LEU A 229 -29.15 -51.97 5.36
CA LEU A 229 -27.90 -51.27 5.09
C LEU A 229 -27.60 -51.15 3.59
N ASN A 230 -27.83 -52.21 2.81
CA ASN A 230 -27.64 -52.16 1.35
C ASN A 230 -28.69 -51.28 0.65
N ASN A 231 -29.93 -51.28 1.13
CA ASN A 231 -30.97 -50.39 0.59
C ASN A 231 -30.67 -48.91 0.91
N LYS A 232 -30.03 -48.60 2.05
CA LYS A 232 -29.58 -47.23 2.36
C LYS A 232 -28.39 -46.79 1.50
N LEU A 233 -27.51 -47.70 1.09
CA LEU A 233 -26.37 -47.38 0.24
C LEU A 233 -26.77 -47.14 -1.23
N ASP A 234 -27.77 -47.86 -1.74
CA ASP A 234 -28.31 -47.63 -3.09
C ASP A 234 -29.22 -46.39 -3.17
N ILE A 235 -29.88 -46.00 -2.07
CA ILE A 235 -30.61 -44.72 -1.97
C ILE A 235 -29.63 -43.51 -2.00
N LEU A 236 -28.37 -43.72 -1.60
CA LEU A 236 -27.31 -42.69 -1.69
C LEU A 236 -26.65 -42.61 -3.06
N LYS A 237 -26.96 -43.50 -4.01
CA LYS A 237 -26.38 -43.46 -5.36
C LYS A 237 -27.22 -42.76 -6.42
N VAL A 238 -28.53 -42.61 -6.25
CA VAL A 238 -29.33 -41.70 -7.11
C VAL A 238 -30.52 -41.19 -6.32
N SER A 239 -30.31 -40.15 -5.53
CA SER A 239 -31.36 -39.16 -5.30
C SER A 239 -30.69 -37.82 -5.13
N THR A 240 -30.64 -37.10 -6.25
CA THR A 240 -30.29 -35.68 -6.42
C THR A 240 -29.25 -35.15 -5.43
N LEU A 241 -28.09 -34.73 -5.95
CA LEU A 241 -27.42 -33.52 -5.46
C LEU A 241 -28.51 -32.46 -5.32
N GLN A 242 -29.18 -32.45 -4.15
CA GLN A 242 -30.07 -31.43 -3.68
C GLN A 242 -29.16 -30.23 -3.70
N GLU A 243 -29.34 -29.42 -4.75
CA GLU A 243 -28.56 -28.23 -5.12
C GLU A 243 -27.61 -27.93 -3.99
N LEU A 244 -26.38 -28.48 -4.07
CA LEU A 244 -25.36 -28.11 -3.10
C LEU A 244 -25.29 -26.61 -3.34
N ASN A 245 -25.90 -25.84 -2.44
CA ASN A 245 -26.20 -24.44 -2.66
C ASN A 245 -24.89 -23.71 -2.38
N ILE A 246 -23.90 -24.04 -3.19
CA ILE A 246 -22.60 -23.44 -3.23
C ILE A 246 -22.91 -22.04 -3.72
N PRO A 247 -22.61 -21.02 -2.90
CA PRO A 247 -22.67 -19.64 -3.33
C PRO A 247 -22.06 -19.51 -4.73
N PHE A 248 -22.76 -18.81 -5.62
CA PHE A 248 -22.39 -18.69 -7.03
C PHE A 248 -20.91 -18.27 -7.19
N GLU A 249 -20.43 -17.43 -6.29
CA GLU A 249 -19.06 -16.92 -6.24
C GLU A 249 -18.01 -18.02 -6.00
N ILE A 250 -18.33 -19.04 -5.23
CA ILE A 250 -17.44 -20.18 -4.96
C ILE A 250 -17.45 -21.15 -6.15
N ASN A 251 -18.62 -21.38 -6.73
CA ASN A 251 -18.73 -22.21 -7.93
C ASN A 251 -17.98 -21.58 -9.11
N ASP A 252 -18.12 -20.27 -9.30
CA ASP A 252 -17.39 -19.53 -10.33
C ASP A 252 -15.87 -19.58 -10.09
N ALA A 253 -15.42 -19.42 -8.84
CA ALA A 253 -14.01 -19.58 -8.48
C ALA A 253 -13.47 -20.97 -8.83
N TYR A 254 -14.22 -22.04 -8.56
CA TYR A 254 -13.82 -23.41 -8.90
C TYR A 254 -13.77 -23.68 -10.40
N VAL A 255 -14.79 -23.22 -11.12
CA VAL A 255 -14.84 -23.34 -12.58
C VAL A 255 -13.69 -22.57 -13.22
N ASN A 256 -13.36 -21.38 -12.72
CA ASN A 256 -12.27 -20.56 -13.24
C ASN A 256 -10.88 -21.12 -12.87
N LEU A 257 -10.72 -21.72 -11.70
CA LEU A 257 -9.51 -22.49 -11.36
C LEU A 257 -9.30 -23.69 -12.28
N ASN A 258 -10.39 -24.35 -12.70
CA ASN A 258 -10.33 -25.53 -13.58
C ASN A 258 -10.20 -25.18 -15.07
N LYS A 259 -10.78 -24.06 -15.54
CA LYS A 259 -10.82 -23.63 -16.96
C LYS A 259 -9.54 -22.98 -17.50
N ASN A 260 -8.48 -23.10 -16.73
CA ASN A 260 -7.15 -22.54 -16.88
C ASN A 260 -6.68 -22.21 -18.33
N PRO A 261 -6.04 -21.04 -18.58
CA PRO A 261 -5.39 -20.72 -19.84
C PRO A 261 -4.33 -21.77 -20.20
N ALA A 262 -4.26 -22.14 -21.48
CA ALA A 262 -3.45 -23.24 -22.03
C ALA A 262 -1.92 -23.20 -21.73
N SER A 263 -1.43 -22.17 -21.03
CA SER A 263 -0.02 -21.90 -20.75
C SER A 263 0.44 -22.28 -19.34
N LEU A 264 -0.45 -22.61 -18.38
CA LEU A 264 -0.08 -22.86 -16.98
C LEU A 264 -0.49 -24.28 -16.56
N HIS A 265 0.40 -25.27 -16.67
CA HIS A 265 0.10 -26.61 -16.16
C HIS A 265 -0.11 -26.55 -14.62
N ASP A 266 -1.07 -27.32 -14.09
CA ASP A 266 -1.32 -27.49 -12.64
C ASP A 266 -1.68 -26.22 -11.86
N PHE A 267 -2.41 -25.28 -12.47
CA PHE A 267 -2.80 -24.01 -11.85
C PHE A 267 -3.65 -24.15 -10.58
N ASP A 268 -4.51 -25.16 -10.52
CA ASP A 268 -5.28 -25.52 -9.35
C ASP A 268 -4.39 -26.07 -8.22
N ILE A 269 -3.48 -27.00 -8.54
CA ILE A 269 -2.52 -27.56 -7.58
C ILE A 269 -1.62 -26.44 -7.02
N MET A 270 -1.16 -25.54 -7.88
CA MET A 270 -0.34 -24.39 -7.49
C MET A 270 -1.10 -23.44 -6.57
N PHE A 271 -2.42 -23.28 -6.73
CA PHE A 271 -3.23 -22.46 -5.83
C PHE A 271 -3.21 -23.01 -4.40
N PHE A 272 -3.37 -24.33 -4.23
CA PHE A 272 -3.34 -24.94 -2.89
C PHE A 272 -1.94 -24.92 -2.28
N ILE A 273 -0.87 -25.00 -3.09
CA ILE A 273 0.51 -24.79 -2.61
C ILE A 273 0.68 -23.34 -2.11
N VAL A 274 0.15 -22.36 -2.85
CA VAL A 274 0.17 -20.94 -2.44
C VAL A 274 -0.63 -20.74 -1.17
N GLY A 275 -1.85 -21.28 -1.08
CA GLY A 275 -2.70 -21.17 0.11
C GLY A 275 -2.07 -21.77 1.36
N ASN A 276 -1.42 -22.94 1.25
CA ASN A 276 -0.66 -23.55 2.34
C ASN A 276 0.48 -22.64 2.81
N HIS A 277 1.18 -22.01 1.88
CA HIS A 277 2.27 -21.10 2.21
C HIS A 277 1.76 -19.84 2.94
N LEU A 278 0.69 -19.23 2.44
CA LEU A 278 0.09 -18.02 3.01
C LEU A 278 -0.55 -18.26 4.39
N THR A 279 -1.01 -19.47 4.67
CA THR A 279 -1.64 -19.85 5.94
C THR A 279 -0.68 -20.46 6.96
N SER A 280 0.50 -20.93 6.53
CA SER A 280 1.50 -21.49 7.44
C SER A 280 2.17 -20.43 8.33
N GLU A 281 2.47 -20.78 9.59
CA GLU A 281 3.19 -19.91 10.52
C GLU A 281 4.63 -19.59 10.05
N ASN A 282 5.20 -20.45 9.19
CA ASN A 282 6.50 -20.24 8.55
C ASN A 282 6.33 -19.61 7.17
N LYS A 283 6.35 -18.27 7.13
CA LYS A 283 6.42 -17.47 5.89
C LYS A 283 7.82 -17.52 5.25
N ASP A 284 8.39 -18.71 5.11
CA ASP A 284 9.66 -18.92 4.40
C ASP A 284 9.52 -18.55 2.93
N ARG A 285 10.42 -17.75 2.37
CA ARG A 285 10.29 -17.20 1.01
C ARG A 285 10.25 -18.32 -0.05
N VAL A 286 9.07 -18.83 -0.36
CA VAL A 286 8.87 -19.68 -1.53
C VAL A 286 8.97 -18.78 -2.75
N SER A 287 9.91 -19.09 -3.65
CA SER A 287 10.02 -18.42 -4.94
C SER A 287 8.84 -18.86 -5.81
N MET A 288 7.74 -18.13 -5.74
CA MET A 288 6.57 -18.35 -6.59
C MET A 288 6.74 -17.59 -7.90
N ASP A 289 6.34 -18.23 -9.00
CA ASP A 289 6.29 -17.57 -10.30
C ASP A 289 5.23 -16.45 -10.24
N PRO A 290 5.61 -15.19 -10.50
CA PRO A 290 4.71 -14.04 -10.45
C PRO A 290 3.44 -14.20 -11.30
N ASN A 291 3.51 -14.97 -12.40
CA ASN A 291 2.39 -15.14 -13.31
C ASN A 291 1.20 -15.85 -12.65
N TYR A 292 1.45 -16.82 -11.76
CA TYR A 292 0.39 -17.51 -11.02
C TYR A 292 -0.28 -16.56 -10.02
N ILE A 293 0.53 -15.76 -9.32
CA ILE A 293 0.03 -14.83 -8.30
C ILE A 293 -0.83 -13.73 -8.92
N ASP A 294 -0.41 -13.15 -10.04
CA ASP A 294 -1.19 -12.15 -10.75
C ASP A 294 -2.54 -12.72 -11.21
N GLU A 295 -2.57 -13.97 -11.66
CA GLU A 295 -3.81 -14.61 -12.07
C GLU A 295 -4.72 -14.95 -10.88
N TYR A 296 -4.18 -15.39 -9.74
CA TYR A 296 -4.99 -15.56 -8.52
C TYR A 296 -5.53 -14.24 -7.97
N ILE A 297 -4.80 -13.14 -8.16
CA ILE A 297 -5.29 -11.78 -7.85
C ILE A 297 -6.42 -11.41 -8.81
N ASN A 298 -6.29 -11.67 -10.11
CA ASN A 298 -7.33 -11.41 -11.10
C ASN A 298 -8.61 -12.22 -10.82
N LEU A 299 -8.46 -13.46 -10.34
CA LEU A 299 -9.57 -14.32 -9.90
C LEU A 299 -10.15 -13.92 -8.53
N GLY A 300 -9.56 -12.92 -7.86
CA GLY A 300 -10.00 -12.48 -6.54
C GLY A 300 -9.78 -13.51 -5.43
N LEU A 301 -8.89 -14.48 -5.62
CA LEU A 301 -8.54 -15.50 -4.62
C LEU A 301 -7.43 -15.04 -3.68
N VAL A 302 -6.53 -14.18 -4.17
CA VAL A 302 -5.42 -13.61 -3.40
C VAL A 302 -5.50 -12.09 -3.46
N ALA A 303 -5.25 -11.41 -2.34
CA ALA A 303 -5.11 -9.96 -2.27
C ALA A 303 -3.65 -9.58 -1.99
N ASN A 304 -3.22 -8.46 -2.57
CA ASN A 304 -1.94 -7.84 -2.28
C ASN A 304 -2.18 -6.57 -1.46
N ASN A 305 -1.87 -6.62 -0.16
CA ASN A 305 -2.04 -5.50 0.77
C ASN A 305 -0.83 -4.53 0.78
N GLY A 306 0.14 -4.71 -0.14
CA GLY A 306 1.31 -3.85 -0.25
C GLY A 306 1.02 -2.51 -0.93
N ASN A 307 1.37 -1.41 -0.27
CA ASN A 307 1.36 -0.08 -0.87
C ASN A 307 2.39 0.01 -2.01
N ASN A 308 1.91 -0.13 -3.25
CA ASN A 308 2.54 0.33 -4.49
C ASN A 308 4.04 0.02 -4.64
N GLU A 309 4.36 -1.19 -5.10
CA GLU A 309 5.46 -1.41 -6.04
C GLU A 309 5.25 -2.77 -6.71
N LYS A 310 5.00 -2.76 -8.03
CA LYS A 310 4.88 -3.99 -8.84
C LYS A 310 6.16 -4.82 -8.68
N HIS A 311 6.08 -5.86 -7.86
CA HIS A 311 6.99 -7.01 -7.77
C HIS A 311 8.40 -6.80 -7.18
N ARG A 312 8.55 -6.12 -6.04
CA ARG A 312 9.78 -6.27 -5.22
C ARG A 312 9.53 -7.00 -3.90
N GLY A 313 9.62 -8.33 -3.99
CA GLY A 313 9.65 -9.25 -2.83
C GLY A 313 8.30 -9.90 -2.57
N LEU A 314 7.93 -10.88 -3.40
CA LEU A 314 6.63 -11.56 -3.48
C LEU A 314 6.14 -12.33 -2.23
N GLY A 315 6.72 -12.11 -1.04
CA GLY A 315 6.40 -12.91 0.15
C GLY A 315 5.67 -12.18 1.27
N SER A 316 5.81 -10.86 1.43
CA SER A 316 5.44 -10.25 2.73
C SER A 316 4.00 -9.75 2.85
N ASN A 317 3.31 -9.47 1.74
CA ASN A 317 2.04 -8.72 1.76
C ASN A 317 0.90 -9.41 1.00
N LEU A 318 1.02 -10.70 0.68
CA LEU A 318 -0.05 -11.49 0.07
C LEU A 318 -0.91 -12.13 1.16
N GLU A 319 -2.22 -12.09 0.98
CA GLU A 319 -3.20 -12.74 1.87
C GLU A 319 -4.29 -13.40 1.03
N LEU A 320 -4.85 -14.51 1.50
CA LEU A 320 -6.04 -15.09 0.88
C LEU A 320 -7.22 -14.14 1.09
N THR A 321 -8.01 -13.92 0.03
CA THR A 321 -9.29 -13.23 0.19
C THR A 321 -10.28 -14.12 0.96
N ALA A 322 -11.45 -13.59 1.30
CA ALA A 322 -12.52 -14.40 1.87
C ALA A 322 -12.90 -15.58 0.93
N ILE A 323 -12.98 -15.33 -0.38
CA ILE A 323 -13.28 -16.36 -1.38
C ILE A 323 -12.12 -17.35 -1.48
N GLY A 324 -10.89 -16.88 -1.57
CA GLY A 324 -9.70 -17.75 -1.62
C GLY A 324 -9.55 -18.62 -0.38
N SER A 325 -9.86 -18.09 0.80
CA SER A 325 -9.82 -18.84 2.06
C SER A 325 -10.87 -19.95 2.11
N ILE A 326 -12.08 -19.67 1.60
CA ILE A 326 -13.14 -20.68 1.51
C ILE A 326 -12.71 -21.77 0.53
N VAL A 327 -12.36 -21.41 -0.70
CA VAL A 327 -11.89 -22.33 -1.76
C VAL A 327 -10.71 -23.19 -1.26
N PHE A 328 -9.75 -22.59 -0.58
CA PHE A 328 -8.60 -23.29 0.02
C PHE A 328 -9.02 -24.27 1.11
N SER A 329 -9.91 -23.85 2.02
CA SER A 329 -10.40 -24.70 3.13
C SER A 329 -11.26 -25.87 2.63
N SER A 330 -11.82 -25.76 1.43
CA SER A 330 -12.64 -26.78 0.79
C SER A 330 -11.89 -27.52 -0.33
N GLN A 331 -10.57 -27.70 -0.21
CA GLN A 331 -9.75 -28.46 -1.15
C GLN A 331 -10.30 -29.88 -1.40
N GLU A 332 -10.71 -30.61 -0.36
CA GLU A 332 -11.27 -31.95 -0.51
C GLU A 332 -12.57 -31.95 -1.34
N LEU A 333 -13.39 -30.91 -1.19
CA LEU A 333 -14.60 -30.73 -1.99
C LEU A 333 -14.25 -30.41 -3.45
N TYR A 334 -13.23 -29.58 -3.70
CA TYR A 334 -12.75 -29.28 -5.04
C TYR A 334 -12.27 -30.55 -5.77
N GLU A 335 -11.45 -31.38 -5.11
CA GLU A 335 -10.95 -32.63 -5.69
C GLU A 335 -12.09 -33.60 -6.00
N LEU A 336 -13.09 -33.71 -5.10
CA LEU A 336 -14.30 -34.50 -5.36
C LEU A 336 -15.08 -33.97 -6.56
N LEU A 337 -15.33 -32.65 -6.64
CA LEU A 337 -16.06 -32.04 -7.75
C LEU A 337 -15.33 -32.26 -9.10
N LYS A 338 -14.00 -32.23 -9.09
CA LYS A 338 -13.15 -32.51 -10.24
C LYS A 338 -13.20 -34.00 -10.65
N GLU A 339 -13.10 -34.92 -9.69
CA GLU A 339 -13.20 -36.37 -9.94
C GLU A 339 -14.54 -36.76 -10.58
N PHE A 340 -15.63 -36.12 -10.14
CA PHE A 340 -16.96 -36.35 -10.70
C PHE A 340 -17.30 -35.50 -11.94
N SER A 341 -16.35 -34.72 -12.48
CA SER A 341 -16.55 -33.89 -13.69
C SER A 341 -17.71 -32.90 -13.57
N ILE A 342 -17.94 -32.37 -12.36
CA ILE A 342 -19.00 -31.40 -12.08
C ILE A 342 -18.54 -29.96 -12.42
N ILE A 343 -17.23 -29.71 -12.34
CA ILE A 343 -16.56 -28.44 -12.66
C ILE A 343 -15.52 -28.60 -13.75
#